data_AF-A0A395TKH0-F1
#
_entry.id   AF-A0A395TKH0-F1
#
_cell.length_a   1.000
_cell.length_b   1.000
_cell.length_c   1.000
_cell.angle_alpha   90.00
_cell.angle_beta   90.00
_cell.angle_gamma   90.00
#
_symmetry.space_group_name_H-M   'P 1'
#
loop_
_entity.id
_entity.type
_entity.pdbx_description
1 polymer ?
#
loop_
_entity_poly.entity_id
_entity_poly.type
_entity_poly.pdbx_seq_one_letter_code
_entity_poly.pdbx_strand_id
1 'polypeptide(L)'
;MGSWGGYDGTAFKISKKLGLSDESSILNNLRETLGKHSLKVVLFKNYSGKTISPSTLREAFKECIPKAKFGEKTWNTYSNRLTNYLIYSGYLLRAGNDVVVQDTGSAIQDRAGLARRGKQRGNVFSVSVSPFAACNAINSIPYSGIKIGAIKRNELSVLKRFELVIVKDDVVFPNTESVDKSGGHKEAIWAAAKNESSLLRCVELLQEDPDIQGKTMASKISNEYNLNWSEGSKTRNGGILKQWSQWVKEGMEMSDIPTPPGRPNKLKHSDAGNCADV
;
A
#
# COMPACT_ATOMS: atom_id res chain seq x y z
N MET A 1 12.95 -6.52 -60.18
CA MET A 1 12.11 -6.82 -58.99
C MET A 1 13.04 -7.21 -57.85
N GLY A 2 13.36 -6.26 -56.98
CA GLY A 2 14.21 -6.50 -55.80
C GLY A 2 13.37 -7.03 -54.65
N SER A 3 13.72 -8.22 -54.15
CA SER A 3 13.13 -8.79 -52.94
C SER A 3 13.90 -8.27 -51.72
N TRP A 4 13.15 -7.78 -50.74
CA TRP A 4 13.66 -7.16 -49.52
C TRP A 4 14.19 -8.21 -48.55
N GLY A 5 15.41 -7.99 -48.05
CA GLY A 5 16.01 -8.79 -46.99
C GLY A 5 15.23 -8.65 -45.68
N GLY A 6 14.83 -9.79 -45.12
CA GLY A 6 14.22 -9.87 -43.80
C GLY A 6 15.23 -9.52 -42.71
N TYR A 7 14.84 -8.64 -41.80
CA TYR A 7 15.55 -8.42 -40.55
C TYR A 7 15.35 -9.65 -39.65
N ASP A 8 16.40 -10.44 -39.46
CA ASP A 8 16.45 -11.45 -38.42
C ASP A 8 16.31 -10.77 -37.05
N GLY A 9 15.21 -11.10 -36.37
CA GLY A 9 14.94 -10.64 -35.01
C GLY A 9 16.05 -11.11 -34.08
N THR A 10 16.65 -10.17 -33.34
CA THR A 10 17.61 -10.50 -32.28
C THR A 10 16.91 -11.29 -31.19
N ALA A 11 17.10 -12.61 -31.19
CA ALA A 11 16.67 -13.47 -30.10
C ALA A 11 17.44 -13.09 -28.84
N PHE A 12 16.76 -12.46 -27.88
CA PHE A 12 17.34 -12.16 -26.58
C PHE A 12 17.75 -13.48 -25.90
N LYS A 13 19.07 -13.69 -25.74
CA LYS A 13 19.60 -14.82 -24.97
C LYS A 13 19.31 -14.59 -23.49
N ILE A 14 18.21 -15.15 -23.01
CA ILE A 14 17.92 -15.25 -21.57
C ILE A 14 19.03 -16.11 -20.95
N SER A 15 19.67 -15.62 -19.89
CA SER A 15 20.72 -16.40 -19.20
C SER A 15 20.16 -17.75 -18.74
N LYS A 16 20.95 -18.82 -18.80
CA LYS A 16 20.53 -20.17 -18.35
C LYS A 16 19.98 -20.19 -16.92
N LYS A 17 20.42 -19.27 -16.06
CA LYS A 17 19.91 -19.08 -14.68
C LYS A 17 18.46 -18.59 -14.64
N LEU A 18 18.06 -17.72 -15.56
CA LEU A 18 16.70 -17.18 -15.63
C LEU A 18 15.72 -18.19 -16.24
N GLY A 19 16.17 -19.06 -17.15
CA GLY A 19 15.33 -20.07 -17.80
C GLY A 19 14.82 -21.19 -16.88
N LEU A 20 15.36 -21.30 -15.65
CA LEU A 20 14.99 -22.31 -14.64
C LEU A 20 14.35 -21.70 -13.38
N SER A 21 14.24 -20.38 -13.30
CA SER A 21 13.71 -19.69 -12.12
C SER A 21 12.23 -19.39 -12.31
N ASP A 22 11.39 -19.70 -11.31
CA ASP A 22 9.99 -19.26 -11.31
C ASP A 22 9.90 -17.72 -11.15
N GLU A 23 8.75 -17.14 -11.49
CA GLU A 23 8.52 -15.68 -11.46
C GLU A 23 8.88 -15.05 -10.10
N SER A 24 8.56 -15.73 -8.99
CA SER A 24 8.83 -15.25 -7.63
C SER A 24 10.33 -15.15 -7.39
N SER A 25 11.07 -16.19 -7.79
CA SER A 25 12.53 -16.22 -7.70
C SER A 25 13.19 -15.11 -8.52
N ILE A 26 12.67 -14.79 -9.71
CA ILE A 26 13.18 -13.69 -10.54
C ILE A 26 12.94 -12.34 -9.88
N LEU A 27 11.73 -12.10 -9.36
CA LEU A 27 11.38 -10.85 -8.70
C LEU A 27 12.17 -10.63 -7.40
N ASN A 28 12.42 -11.69 -6.64
CA ASN A 28 13.24 -11.63 -5.44
C ASN A 28 14.71 -11.30 -5.77
N ASN A 29 15.28 -11.92 -6.80
CA ASN A 29 16.63 -11.55 -7.27
C ASN A 29 16.71 -10.09 -7.73
N LEU A 30 15.69 -9.60 -8.44
CA LEU A 30 15.60 -8.19 -8.83
C LEU A 30 15.54 -7.28 -7.60
N ARG A 31 14.74 -7.64 -6.59
CA ARG A 31 14.62 -6.90 -5.33
C ARG A 31 15.95 -6.85 -4.56
N GLU A 32 16.68 -7.96 -4.47
CA GLU A 32 18.01 -7.98 -3.85
C GLU A 32 18.99 -7.05 -4.58
N THR A 33 19.00 -7.13 -5.91
CA THR A 33 19.85 -6.27 -6.76
C THR A 33 19.53 -4.79 -6.55
N LEU A 34 18.24 -4.44 -6.57
CA LEU A 34 17.79 -3.06 -6.37
C LEU A 34 17.93 -2.56 -4.94
N GLY A 35 18.03 -3.47 -3.96
CA GLY A 35 18.17 -3.11 -2.54
C GLY A 35 19.41 -2.29 -2.24
N LYS A 36 20.45 -2.44 -3.06
CA LYS A 36 21.73 -1.69 -2.99
C LYS A 36 21.84 -0.58 -4.03
N HIS A 37 20.82 -0.38 -4.86
CA HIS A 37 20.85 0.61 -5.93
C HIS A 37 20.87 2.04 -5.35
N SER A 38 21.73 2.90 -5.90
CA SER A 38 21.94 4.28 -5.42
C SER A 38 20.64 5.08 -5.31
N LEU A 39 19.79 5.03 -6.34
CA LEU A 39 18.47 5.68 -6.30
C LEU A 39 17.62 5.22 -5.11
N LYS A 40 17.54 3.90 -4.84
CA LYS A 40 16.79 3.40 -3.69
C LYS A 40 17.36 3.95 -2.40
N VAL A 41 18.68 3.94 -2.24
CA VAL A 41 19.34 4.46 -1.04
C VAL A 41 19.04 5.95 -0.83
N VAL A 42 19.15 6.76 -1.88
CA VAL A 42 18.82 8.21 -1.83
C VAL A 42 17.36 8.44 -1.47
N LEU A 43 16.44 7.71 -2.10
CA LEU A 43 15.01 7.84 -1.83
C LEU A 43 14.68 7.50 -0.37
N PHE A 44 15.19 6.38 0.15
CA PHE A 44 14.92 5.99 1.54
C PHE A 44 15.59 6.92 2.55
N LYS A 45 16.79 7.44 2.25
CA LYS A 45 17.46 8.39 3.13
C LYS A 45 16.66 9.68 3.32
N ASN A 46 16.09 10.21 2.23
CA ASN A 46 15.50 11.56 2.23
C ASN A 46 13.97 11.54 2.37
N TYR A 47 13.33 10.45 1.94
CA TYR A 47 11.89 10.39 1.73
C TYR A 47 11.23 9.14 2.31
N SER A 48 11.89 8.31 3.12
CA SER A 48 11.26 7.13 3.73
C SER A 48 9.95 7.50 4.45
N GLY A 49 8.87 6.78 4.14
CA GLY A 49 7.51 7.01 4.64
C GLY A 49 6.76 8.16 3.95
N LYS A 50 7.38 8.90 3.03
CA LYS A 50 6.76 10.04 2.35
C LYS A 50 6.22 9.67 0.98
N THR A 51 5.18 10.39 0.56
CA THR A 51 4.68 10.41 -0.82
C THR A 51 5.45 11.47 -1.61
N ILE A 52 6.00 11.10 -2.76
CA ILE A 52 6.78 11.98 -3.64
C ILE A 52 6.26 11.93 -5.08
N SER A 53 6.43 13.03 -5.78
CA SER A 53 6.02 13.16 -7.17
C SER A 53 7.03 12.54 -8.15
N PRO A 54 6.63 12.27 -9.41
CA PRO A 54 7.55 11.82 -10.45
C PRO A 54 8.72 12.79 -10.71
N SER A 55 8.50 14.10 -10.55
CA SER A 55 9.56 15.09 -10.72
C SER A 55 10.62 14.97 -9.63
N THR A 56 10.23 14.86 -8.36
CA THR A 56 11.15 14.63 -7.24
C THR A 56 11.98 13.36 -7.43
N LEU A 57 11.36 12.27 -7.87
CA LEU A 57 12.07 11.01 -8.13
C LEU A 57 13.11 11.16 -9.25
N ARG A 58 12.74 11.87 -10.32
CA ARG A 58 13.64 12.13 -11.45
C ARG A 58 14.84 13.00 -11.06
N GLU A 59 14.64 14.02 -10.22
CA GLU A 59 15.76 14.80 -9.71
C GLU A 59 16.68 13.95 -8.82
N ALA A 60 16.14 13.13 -7.93
CA ALA A 60 16.93 12.15 -7.16
C ALA A 60 17.68 11.15 -8.07
N PHE A 61 17.10 10.77 -9.22
CA PHE A 61 17.78 9.93 -10.19
C PHE A 61 18.92 10.65 -10.91
N LYS A 62 18.76 11.93 -11.27
CA LYS A 62 19.83 12.76 -11.85
C LYS A 62 21.01 12.91 -10.88
N GLU A 63 20.72 13.11 -9.59
CA GLU A 63 21.75 13.18 -8.53
C GLU A 63 22.58 11.89 -8.42
N CYS A 64 21.99 10.74 -8.73
CA CYS A 64 22.70 9.45 -8.69
C CYS A 64 23.71 9.29 -9.84
N ILE A 65 23.55 10.02 -10.95
CA ILE A 65 24.41 9.95 -12.14
C ILE A 65 24.69 11.34 -12.72
N PRO A 66 25.37 12.22 -11.96
CA PRO A 66 25.49 13.65 -12.27
C PRO A 66 26.30 13.94 -13.54
N LYS A 67 27.11 12.98 -14.00
CA LYS A 67 27.92 13.12 -15.22
C LYS A 67 27.13 12.84 -16.51
N ALA A 68 25.93 12.27 -16.41
CA ALA A 68 25.13 11.93 -17.57
C ALA A 68 24.49 13.19 -18.20
N LYS A 69 24.62 13.33 -19.52
CA LYS A 69 24.05 14.44 -20.28
C LYS A 69 22.94 13.95 -21.20
N PHE A 70 21.85 13.47 -20.61
CA PHE A 70 20.69 13.04 -21.37
C PHE A 70 19.73 14.20 -21.65
N GLY A 71 19.02 14.13 -22.77
CA GLY A 71 17.87 15.00 -23.02
C GLY A 71 16.70 14.65 -22.08
N GLU A 72 15.79 15.60 -21.88
CA GLU A 72 14.68 15.49 -20.92
C GLU A 72 13.78 14.26 -21.15
N LYS A 73 13.51 13.91 -22.41
CA LYS A 73 12.73 12.71 -22.79
C LYS A 73 13.42 11.41 -22.33
N THR A 74 14.74 11.38 -22.43
CA THR A 74 15.57 10.23 -22.04
C THR A 74 15.61 10.10 -20.53
N TRP A 75 15.77 11.22 -19.80
CA TRP A 75 15.63 11.25 -18.34
C TRP A 75 14.29 10.70 -17.87
N ASN A 76 13.20 11.17 -18.48
CA ASN A 76 11.86 10.69 -18.15
C ASN A 76 11.71 9.19 -18.37
N THR A 77 12.23 8.67 -19.49
CA THR A 77 12.13 7.25 -19.82
C THR A 77 12.89 6.37 -18.83
N TYR A 78 14.15 6.72 -18.53
CA TYR A 78 14.95 5.92 -17.59
C TYR A 78 14.46 6.03 -16.15
N SER A 79 14.09 7.23 -15.72
CA SER A 79 13.49 7.45 -14.40
C SER A 79 12.24 6.59 -14.25
N ASN A 80 11.30 6.65 -15.20
CA ASN A 80 10.07 5.87 -15.14
C ASN A 80 10.30 4.36 -15.14
N ARG A 81 11.26 3.86 -15.93
CA ARG A 81 11.63 2.44 -15.93
C ARG A 81 12.13 2.00 -14.56
N LEU A 82 13.07 2.76 -13.99
CA LEU A 82 13.65 2.43 -12.70
C LEU A 82 12.64 2.58 -11.55
N THR A 83 11.76 3.59 -11.60
CA THR A 83 10.62 3.70 -10.68
C THR A 83 9.76 2.44 -10.71
N ASN A 84 9.40 1.96 -11.91
CA ASN A 84 8.59 0.76 -12.04
C ASN A 84 9.32 -0.48 -11.49
N TYR A 85 10.63 -0.61 -11.71
CA TYR A 85 11.40 -1.71 -11.12
C TYR A 85 11.42 -1.64 -9.59
N LEU A 86 11.56 -0.45 -9.00
CA LEU A 86 11.46 -0.25 -7.56
C LEU A 86 10.06 -0.53 -7.01
N ILE A 87 9.01 -0.25 -7.81
CA ILE A 87 7.63 -0.65 -7.47
C ILE A 87 7.50 -2.18 -7.49
N TYR A 88 7.90 -2.85 -8.58
CA TYR A 88 7.79 -4.31 -8.71
C TYR A 88 8.57 -5.05 -7.63
N SER A 89 9.72 -4.52 -7.25
CA SER A 89 10.52 -5.05 -6.15
C SER A 89 10.00 -4.67 -4.77
N GLY A 90 8.91 -3.91 -4.63
CA GLY A 90 8.31 -3.58 -3.34
C GLY A 90 9.03 -2.49 -2.53
N TYR A 91 9.92 -1.72 -3.15
CA TYR A 91 10.56 -0.57 -2.49
C TYR A 91 9.78 0.74 -2.62
N LEU A 92 8.83 0.79 -3.55
CA LEU A 92 7.93 1.92 -3.76
C LEU A 92 6.50 1.43 -3.93
N LEU A 93 5.53 2.23 -3.51
CA LEU A 93 4.11 1.97 -3.73
C LEU A 93 3.48 3.05 -4.58
N ARG A 94 2.66 2.67 -5.57
CA ARG A 94 1.89 3.62 -6.38
C ARG A 94 0.79 4.28 -5.54
N ALA A 95 0.72 5.61 -5.56
CA ALA A 95 -0.39 6.39 -5.01
C ALA A 95 -0.86 7.41 -6.06
N GLY A 96 -1.79 7.00 -6.93
CA GLY A 96 -2.16 7.79 -8.10
C GLY A 96 -0.98 8.04 -9.04
N ASN A 97 -0.68 9.33 -9.29
CA ASN A 97 0.48 9.75 -10.08
C ASN A 97 1.79 9.75 -9.28
N ASP A 98 1.69 9.76 -7.95
CA ASP A 98 2.81 9.82 -7.04
C ASP A 98 3.25 8.42 -6.58
N VAL A 99 4.33 8.37 -5.81
CA VAL A 99 4.85 7.15 -5.20
C VAL A 99 5.12 7.35 -3.71
N VAL A 100 4.77 6.35 -2.90
CA VAL A 100 5.15 6.28 -1.48
C VAL A 100 6.48 5.56 -1.39
N VAL A 101 7.47 6.16 -0.72
CA VAL A 101 8.76 5.54 -0.46
C VAL A 101 8.65 4.66 0.78
N GLN A 102 8.29 3.39 0.56
CA GLN A 102 8.08 2.42 1.62
C GLN A 102 8.48 1.04 1.13
N ASP A 103 9.22 0.33 1.96
CA ASP A 103 9.63 -1.04 1.65
C ASP A 103 8.64 -2.06 2.24
N THR A 104 7.88 -2.71 1.36
CA THR A 104 6.89 -3.75 1.69
C THR A 104 7.48 -5.06 2.19
N GLY A 105 8.81 -5.22 2.19
CA GLY A 105 9.45 -6.46 2.65
C GLY A 105 9.53 -7.55 1.58
N SER A 106 8.52 -7.63 0.72
CA SER A 106 8.44 -8.60 -0.38
C SER A 106 8.43 -7.93 -1.76
N ALA A 107 8.79 -8.68 -2.80
CA ALA A 107 8.46 -8.27 -4.17
C ALA A 107 6.94 -8.39 -4.43
N ILE A 108 6.41 -7.58 -5.34
CA ILE A 108 4.98 -7.59 -5.66
C ILE A 108 4.70 -8.69 -6.68
N GLN A 109 4.11 -9.79 -6.22
CA GLN A 109 3.82 -10.97 -7.06
C GLN A 109 2.55 -10.82 -7.92
N ASP A 110 1.62 -9.95 -7.54
CA ASP A 110 0.36 -9.77 -8.25
C ASP A 110 0.47 -8.66 -9.31
N ARG A 111 1.03 -9.02 -10.47
CA ARG A 111 1.18 -8.11 -11.63
C ARG A 111 -0.15 -7.57 -12.14
N ALA A 112 -1.18 -8.42 -12.20
CA ALA A 112 -2.51 -8.04 -12.67
C ALA A 112 -3.19 -7.06 -11.69
N GLY A 113 -2.94 -7.21 -10.40
CA GLY A 113 -3.33 -6.26 -9.38
C GLY A 113 -2.53 -4.98 -9.47
N LEU A 114 -1.24 -4.99 -9.74
CA LEU A 114 -0.43 -3.76 -9.75
C LEU A 114 -0.91 -2.70 -10.74
N ALA A 115 -1.27 -3.10 -11.96
CA ALA A 115 -1.85 -2.21 -12.97
C ALA A 115 -3.22 -1.65 -12.53
N ARG A 116 -3.97 -2.43 -11.74
CA ARG A 116 -5.25 -2.01 -11.14
C ARG A 116 -5.06 -1.17 -9.87
N ARG A 117 -4.04 -1.43 -9.06
CA ARG A 117 -3.72 -0.77 -7.78
C ARG A 117 -3.35 0.69 -7.97
N GLY A 118 -2.63 1.05 -9.03
CA GLY A 118 -2.38 2.46 -9.37
C GLY A 118 -3.66 3.26 -9.67
N LYS A 119 -4.69 2.60 -10.22
CA LYS A 119 -6.02 3.20 -10.47
C LYS A 119 -6.97 3.09 -9.27
N GLN A 120 -6.78 2.09 -8.39
CA GLN A 120 -7.69 1.78 -7.28
C GLN A 120 -7.23 2.36 -5.93
N ARG A 121 -5.93 2.59 -5.73
CA ARG A 121 -5.41 3.28 -4.56
C ARG A 121 -5.60 4.78 -4.77
N GLY A 122 -6.81 5.24 -4.46
CA GLY A 122 -7.10 6.68 -4.43
C GLY A 122 -6.16 7.41 -3.48
N ASN A 123 -5.95 8.70 -3.73
CA ASN A 123 -5.05 9.57 -2.96
C ASN A 123 -5.40 9.62 -1.45
N VAL A 124 -6.65 9.29 -1.11
CA VAL A 124 -7.15 9.29 0.26
C VAL A 124 -7.49 7.88 0.72
N PHE A 125 -7.08 7.56 1.95
CA PHE A 125 -7.54 6.40 2.71
C PHE A 125 -9.01 6.59 3.07
N SER A 126 -9.91 6.04 2.26
CA SER A 126 -11.35 6.29 2.33
C SER A 126 -12.17 5.08 2.80
N VAL A 127 -11.52 4.09 3.42
CA VAL A 127 -12.19 2.82 3.74
C VAL A 127 -12.99 2.96 5.04
N SER A 128 -14.28 2.61 4.99
CA SER A 128 -15.19 2.63 6.15
C SER A 128 -14.98 1.39 7.06
N VAL A 129 -13.77 1.21 7.58
CA VAL A 129 -13.43 0.12 8.53
C VAL A 129 -12.48 0.64 9.60
N SER A 130 -12.65 0.22 10.85
CA SER A 130 -11.81 0.65 11.97
C SER A 130 -10.47 -0.11 12.01
N PRO A 131 -9.45 0.42 12.71
CA PRO A 131 -8.20 -0.30 12.97
C PRO A 131 -8.40 -1.71 13.54
N PHE A 132 -9.30 -1.85 14.52
CA PHE A 132 -9.62 -3.12 15.16
C PHE A 132 -10.11 -4.17 14.16
N ALA A 133 -11.04 -3.80 13.28
CA ALA A 133 -11.61 -4.72 12.31
C ALA A 133 -10.56 -5.14 11.26
N ALA A 134 -9.67 -4.25 10.85
CA ALA A 134 -8.55 -4.62 9.98
C ALA A 134 -7.58 -5.60 10.66
N CYS A 135 -7.25 -5.37 11.94
CA CYS A 135 -6.39 -6.27 12.72
C CYS A 135 -7.02 -7.65 12.91
N ASN A 136 -8.31 -7.72 13.22
CA ASN A 136 -8.99 -9.01 13.32
C ASN A 136 -9.06 -9.75 11.99
N ALA A 137 -9.31 -9.02 10.89
CA ALA A 137 -9.39 -9.62 9.58
C ALA A 137 -8.07 -10.30 9.21
N ILE A 138 -6.92 -9.64 9.35
CA ILE A 138 -5.63 -10.29 9.03
C ILE A 138 -5.33 -11.47 9.97
N ASN A 139 -5.64 -11.37 11.25
CA ASN A 139 -5.47 -12.46 12.21
C ASN A 139 -6.34 -13.69 11.89
N SER A 140 -7.45 -13.51 11.17
CA SER A 140 -8.35 -14.59 10.78
C SER A 140 -7.92 -15.33 9.51
N ILE A 141 -6.89 -14.86 8.81
CA ILE A 141 -6.41 -15.48 7.57
C ILE A 141 -5.33 -16.50 7.94
N PRO A 142 -5.57 -17.82 7.76
CA PRO A 142 -4.55 -18.83 8.00
C PRO A 142 -3.46 -18.75 6.92
N TYR A 143 -2.26 -19.25 7.21
CA TYR A 143 -1.16 -19.33 6.24
C TYR A 143 -1.53 -20.15 4.99
N SER A 144 -2.42 -21.14 5.12
CA SER A 144 -2.98 -21.92 4.00
C SER A 144 -3.92 -21.12 3.10
N GLY A 145 -4.26 -19.88 3.48
CA GLY A 145 -5.19 -19.01 2.79
C GLY A 145 -6.66 -19.28 3.11
N ILE A 146 -7.50 -18.31 2.78
CA ILE A 146 -8.96 -18.36 2.95
C ILE A 146 -9.66 -17.81 1.71
N LYS A 147 -10.84 -18.34 1.38
CA LYS A 147 -11.64 -17.82 0.26
C LYS A 147 -11.97 -16.34 0.45
N ILE A 148 -11.91 -15.57 -0.63
CA ILE A 148 -12.13 -14.11 -0.62
C ILE A 148 -13.47 -13.71 0.00
N GLY A 149 -14.53 -14.51 -0.22
CA GLY A 149 -15.87 -14.26 0.32
C GLY A 149 -15.99 -14.44 1.84
N ALA A 150 -15.01 -15.06 2.49
CA ALA A 150 -14.99 -15.21 3.95
C ALA A 150 -14.51 -13.93 4.67
N ILE A 151 -13.86 -13.02 3.96
CA ILE A 151 -13.37 -11.74 4.51
C ILE A 151 -14.31 -10.62 4.07
N LYS A 152 -14.69 -9.72 4.97
CA LYS A 152 -15.56 -8.60 4.58
C LYS A 152 -14.84 -7.70 3.58
N ARG A 153 -15.58 -7.25 2.56
CA ARG A 153 -15.06 -6.43 1.45
C ARG A 153 -14.20 -5.23 1.91
N ASN A 154 -14.65 -4.49 2.91
CA ASN A 154 -13.93 -3.29 3.39
C ASN A 154 -12.65 -3.65 4.14
N GLU A 155 -12.67 -4.70 4.96
CA GLU A 155 -11.49 -5.20 5.66
C GLU A 155 -10.44 -5.65 4.64
N LEU A 156 -10.84 -6.48 3.67
CA LEU A 156 -9.97 -6.91 2.58
C LEU A 156 -9.42 -5.74 1.76
N SER A 157 -10.21 -4.69 1.54
CA SER A 157 -9.75 -3.49 0.83
C SER A 157 -8.61 -2.77 1.57
N VAL A 158 -8.64 -2.73 2.91
CA VAL A 158 -7.52 -2.19 3.70
C VAL A 158 -6.31 -3.08 3.61
N LEU A 159 -6.48 -4.40 3.80
CA LEU A 159 -5.36 -5.34 3.74
C LEU A 159 -4.66 -5.33 2.39
N LYS A 160 -5.43 -5.23 1.29
CA LYS A 160 -4.89 -5.05 -0.06
C LYS A 160 -4.16 -3.72 -0.23
N ARG A 161 -4.73 -2.61 0.26
CA ARG A 161 -4.11 -1.28 0.19
C ARG A 161 -2.76 -1.25 0.92
N PHE A 162 -2.67 -1.95 2.05
CA PHE A 162 -1.47 -2.06 2.86
C PHE A 162 -0.51 -3.15 2.41
N GLU A 163 -0.82 -3.88 1.32
CA GLU A 163 0.04 -4.95 0.79
C GLU A 163 0.29 -6.08 1.80
N LEU A 164 -0.63 -6.28 2.74
CA LEU A 164 -0.51 -7.30 3.80
C LEU A 164 -1.13 -8.64 3.42
N VAL A 165 -1.79 -8.70 2.26
CA VAL A 165 -2.36 -9.92 1.72
C VAL A 165 -2.08 -10.03 0.23
N ILE A 166 -1.98 -11.27 -0.23
CA ILE A 166 -1.86 -11.64 -1.63
C ILE A 166 -3.13 -12.39 -2.01
N VAL A 167 -3.72 -12.07 -3.17
CA VAL A 167 -4.89 -12.78 -3.68
C VAL A 167 -4.52 -13.54 -4.93
N LYS A 168 -4.68 -14.86 -4.91
CA LYS A 168 -4.45 -15.78 -6.03
C LYS A 168 -5.67 -16.70 -6.13
N ASP A 169 -6.26 -16.79 -7.32
CA ASP A 169 -7.38 -17.71 -7.61
C ASP A 169 -8.52 -17.66 -6.57
N ASP A 170 -8.97 -16.44 -6.23
CA ASP A 170 -10.00 -16.16 -5.21
C ASP A 170 -9.69 -16.65 -3.79
N VAL A 171 -8.43 -17.00 -3.51
CA VAL A 171 -7.90 -17.30 -2.19
C VAL A 171 -6.99 -16.14 -1.74
N VAL A 172 -7.20 -15.72 -0.50
CA VAL A 172 -6.44 -14.66 0.16
C VAL A 172 -5.44 -15.29 1.10
N PHE A 173 -4.17 -14.95 0.94
CA PHE A 173 -3.05 -15.40 1.77
C PHE A 173 -2.44 -14.20 2.50
N PRO A 174 -1.94 -14.38 3.74
CA PRO A 174 -1.15 -13.33 4.38
C PRO A 174 0.14 -13.11 3.59
N ASN A 175 0.58 -11.86 3.45
CA ASN A 175 1.91 -11.54 2.96
C ASN A 175 2.90 -11.68 4.13
N THR A 176 3.32 -12.91 4.41
CA THR A 176 4.13 -13.24 5.59
C THR A 176 5.44 -12.45 5.64
N GLU A 177 6.12 -12.28 4.51
CA GLU A 177 7.36 -11.49 4.44
C GLU A 177 7.15 -10.03 4.91
N SER A 178 6.04 -9.40 4.53
CA SER A 178 5.69 -8.03 4.94
C SER A 178 5.33 -7.95 6.43
N VAL A 179 4.55 -8.94 6.90
CA VAL A 179 4.11 -9.06 8.30
C VAL A 179 5.30 -9.29 9.23
N ASP A 180 6.14 -10.29 8.91
CA ASP A 180 7.27 -10.70 9.73
C ASP A 180 8.32 -9.60 9.81
N LYS A 181 8.58 -8.90 8.68
CA LYS A 181 9.46 -7.72 8.66
C LYS A 181 8.99 -6.63 9.62
N SER A 182 7.68 -6.48 9.77
CA SER A 182 7.10 -5.45 10.65
C SER A 182 7.07 -5.88 12.12
N GLY A 183 7.28 -7.17 12.42
CA GLY A 183 7.24 -7.73 13.77
C GLY A 183 5.88 -8.31 14.19
N GLY A 184 4.95 -8.46 13.24
CA GLY A 184 3.62 -9.03 13.52
C GLY A 184 2.48 -8.33 12.77
N HIS A 185 1.27 -8.89 12.86
CA HIS A 185 0.10 -8.39 12.14
C HIS A 185 -0.30 -6.97 12.57
N LYS A 186 -0.28 -6.69 13.89
CA LYS A 186 -0.66 -5.37 14.44
C LYS A 186 0.35 -4.32 13.99
N GLU A 187 1.63 -4.66 14.08
CA GLU A 187 2.77 -3.84 13.71
C GLU A 187 2.74 -3.51 12.22
N ALA A 188 2.45 -4.50 11.38
CA ALA A 188 2.36 -4.30 9.93
C ALA A 188 1.22 -3.36 9.52
N ILE A 189 0.05 -3.50 10.15
CA ILE A 189 -1.10 -2.60 9.90
C ILE A 189 -0.77 -1.18 10.34
N TRP A 190 -0.25 -1.02 11.56
CA TRP A 190 0.07 0.29 12.10
C TRP A 190 1.18 0.98 11.30
N ALA A 191 2.25 0.25 10.94
CA ALA A 191 3.34 0.77 10.13
C ALA A 191 2.87 1.21 8.74
N ALA A 192 1.96 0.46 8.11
CA ALA A 192 1.36 0.86 6.85
C ALA A 192 0.48 2.10 6.99
N ALA A 193 -0.35 2.16 8.03
CA ALA A 193 -1.24 3.30 8.29
C ALA A 193 -0.46 4.59 8.59
N LYS A 194 0.64 4.51 9.35
CA LYS A 194 1.52 5.65 9.64
C LYS A 194 2.12 6.28 8.38
N ASN A 195 2.29 5.51 7.30
CA ASN A 195 2.84 6.01 6.04
C ASN A 195 1.76 6.45 5.04
N GLU A 196 0.48 6.43 5.41
CA GLU A 196 -0.60 6.94 4.56
C GLU A 196 -0.69 8.47 4.66
N SER A 197 -0.42 9.17 3.55
CA SER A 197 -0.40 10.64 3.50
C SER A 197 -1.69 11.27 4.02
N SER A 198 -2.85 10.75 3.62
CA SER A 198 -4.14 11.27 4.10
C SER A 198 -4.38 11.04 5.60
N LEU A 199 -3.80 9.99 6.20
CA LEU A 199 -3.88 9.77 7.65
C LEU A 199 -2.91 10.68 8.38
N LEU A 200 -1.69 10.88 7.86
CA LEU A 200 -0.75 11.87 8.38
C LEU A 200 -1.35 13.27 8.37
N ARG A 201 -2.05 13.65 7.29
CA ARG A 201 -2.76 14.93 7.25
C ARG A 201 -3.86 15.02 8.32
N CYS A 202 -4.58 13.94 8.58
CA CYS A 202 -5.55 13.90 9.67
C CYS A 202 -4.89 13.97 11.06
N VAL A 203 -3.68 13.42 11.23
CA VAL A 203 -2.88 13.56 12.46
C VAL A 203 -2.49 15.02 12.69
N GLU A 204 -2.05 15.74 11.64
CA GLU A 204 -1.77 17.17 11.72
C GLU A 204 -3.01 17.97 12.15
N LEU A 205 -4.18 17.67 11.56
CA LEU A 205 -5.44 18.30 11.97
C LEU A 205 -5.80 18.02 13.44
N LEU A 206 -5.48 16.84 13.98
CA LEU A 206 -5.66 16.49 15.40
C LEU A 206 -4.61 17.13 16.32
N GLN A 207 -3.49 17.62 15.78
CA GLN A 207 -2.51 18.39 16.54
C GLN A 207 -2.91 19.86 16.58
N GLU A 208 -3.45 20.40 15.48
CA GLU A 208 -4.00 21.76 15.39
C GLU A 208 -5.27 21.92 16.24
N ASP A 209 -6.17 20.94 16.20
CA ASP A 209 -7.44 20.92 16.92
C ASP A 209 -7.72 19.50 17.46
N PRO A 210 -7.31 19.19 18.71
CA PRO A 210 -7.51 17.87 19.32
C PRO A 210 -8.98 17.43 19.39
N ASP A 211 -9.91 18.37 19.48
CA ASP A 211 -11.34 18.13 19.63
C ASP A 211 -12.10 18.14 18.29
N ILE A 212 -11.37 18.25 17.17
CA ILE A 212 -11.95 18.28 15.83
C ILE A 212 -12.96 17.15 15.64
N GLN A 213 -14.16 17.52 15.24
CA GLN A 213 -15.22 16.54 14.97
C GLN A 213 -14.89 15.75 13.71
N GLY A 214 -15.16 14.44 13.71
CA GLY A 214 -14.84 13.57 12.58
C GLY A 214 -15.44 14.06 11.26
N LYS A 215 -16.67 14.58 11.29
CA LYS A 215 -17.32 15.18 10.12
C LYS A 215 -16.55 16.39 9.58
N THR A 216 -16.05 17.26 10.47
CA THR A 216 -15.25 18.44 10.10
C THR A 216 -13.91 18.03 9.49
N MET A 217 -13.24 17.04 10.10
CA MET A 217 -12.01 16.44 9.54
C MET A 217 -12.26 15.90 8.12
N ALA A 218 -13.33 15.12 7.92
CA ALA A 218 -13.68 14.61 6.60
C ALA A 218 -13.99 15.72 5.60
N SER A 219 -14.62 16.82 6.01
CA SER A 219 -14.82 17.98 5.13
C SER A 219 -13.50 18.61 4.68
N LYS A 220 -12.55 18.82 5.61
CA LYS A 220 -11.22 19.36 5.28
C LYS A 220 -10.48 18.45 4.29
N ILE A 221 -10.42 17.16 4.57
CA ILE A 221 -9.80 16.16 3.67
C ILE A 221 -10.52 16.09 2.32
N SER A 222 -11.85 16.08 2.32
CA SER A 222 -12.63 16.06 1.09
C SER A 222 -12.31 17.26 0.20
N ASN A 223 -12.19 18.45 0.79
CA ASN A 223 -11.87 19.67 0.03
C ASN A 223 -10.41 19.66 -0.45
N GLU A 224 -9.46 19.32 0.43
CA GLU A 224 -8.02 19.31 0.12
C GLU A 224 -7.68 18.33 -1.01
N TYR A 225 -8.33 17.16 -1.03
CA TYR A 225 -8.11 16.14 -2.04
C TYR A 225 -9.16 16.16 -3.17
N ASN A 226 -10.00 17.21 -3.24
CA ASN A 226 -11.05 17.39 -4.24
C ASN A 226 -11.96 16.16 -4.41
N LEU A 227 -12.40 15.59 -3.28
CA LEU A 227 -13.33 14.47 -3.21
C LEU A 227 -14.78 14.97 -3.19
N ASN A 228 -15.65 14.30 -3.94
CA ASN A 228 -17.08 14.60 -3.99
C ASN A 228 -17.87 13.84 -2.91
N TRP A 229 -17.45 13.89 -1.64
CA TRP A 229 -18.17 13.21 -0.56
C TRP A 229 -19.46 13.94 -0.18
N SER A 230 -20.57 13.20 -0.16
CA SER A 230 -21.83 13.68 0.41
C SER A 230 -21.72 13.88 1.93
N GLU A 231 -22.67 14.61 2.52
CA GLU A 231 -22.73 14.83 3.97
C GLU A 231 -22.79 13.51 4.79
N GLY A 232 -23.49 12.51 4.26
CA GLY A 232 -23.54 11.17 4.84
C GLY A 232 -22.17 10.46 4.81
N SER A 233 -21.45 10.57 3.68
CA SER A 233 -20.10 10.02 3.54
C SER A 233 -19.10 10.72 4.46
N LYS A 234 -19.16 12.04 4.59
CA LYS A 234 -18.31 12.80 5.51
C LYS A 234 -18.51 12.36 6.97
N THR A 235 -19.75 12.11 7.36
CA THR A 235 -20.06 11.63 8.71
C THR A 235 -19.47 10.23 8.95
N ARG A 236 -19.73 9.30 8.02
CA ARG A 236 -19.28 7.91 8.14
C ARG A 236 -17.76 7.77 8.09
N ASN A 237 -17.13 8.39 7.08
CA ASN A 237 -15.68 8.29 6.87
C ASN A 237 -14.93 9.12 7.89
N GLY A 238 -15.48 10.26 8.33
CA GLY A 238 -14.85 11.13 9.32
C GLY A 238 -14.62 10.48 10.67
N GLY A 239 -15.60 9.71 11.17
CA GLY A 239 -15.41 8.94 12.40
C GLY A 239 -14.30 7.90 12.28
N ILE A 240 -14.22 7.23 11.13
CA ILE A 240 -13.19 6.22 10.87
C ILE A 240 -11.80 6.85 10.69
N LEU A 241 -11.69 7.93 9.92
CA LEU A 241 -10.45 8.70 9.76
C LEU A 241 -9.93 9.19 11.12
N LYS A 242 -10.80 9.72 11.97
CA LYS A 242 -10.42 10.13 13.33
C LYS A 242 -9.89 8.96 14.15
N GLN A 243 -10.53 7.79 14.11
CA GLN A 243 -10.04 6.58 14.81
C GLN A 243 -8.66 6.14 14.34
N TRP A 244 -8.43 6.05 13.02
CA TRP A 244 -7.13 5.68 12.48
C TRP A 244 -6.04 6.69 12.85
N SER A 245 -6.35 7.98 12.71
CA SER A 245 -5.39 9.05 12.92
C SER A 245 -5.03 9.20 14.39
N GLN A 246 -6.01 9.07 15.29
CA GLN A 246 -5.75 9.04 16.73
C GLN A 246 -4.86 7.86 17.11
N TRP A 247 -5.15 6.66 16.58
CA TRP A 247 -4.35 5.46 16.83
C TRP A 247 -2.90 5.57 16.32
N VAL A 248 -2.72 6.18 15.14
CA VAL A 248 -1.38 6.48 14.59
C VAL A 248 -0.67 7.52 15.46
N LYS A 249 -1.33 8.62 15.82
CA LYS A 249 -0.79 9.70 16.65
C LYS A 249 -0.32 9.17 18.00
N GLU A 250 -1.18 8.46 18.72
CA GLU A 250 -0.85 7.87 20.03
C GLU A 250 0.38 6.95 19.93
N GLY A 251 0.45 6.10 18.89
CA GLY A 251 1.59 5.21 18.74
C GLY A 251 2.90 5.95 18.37
N MET A 252 2.81 7.07 17.66
CA MET A 252 3.97 7.91 17.37
C MET A 252 4.48 8.61 18.64
N GLU A 253 3.56 9.04 19.52
CA GLU A 253 3.89 9.74 20.77
C GLU A 253 4.45 8.78 21.83
N MET A 254 3.89 7.58 21.97
CA MET A 254 4.32 6.59 22.97
C MET A 254 5.54 5.76 22.55
N SER A 255 5.95 5.82 21.27
CA SER A 255 6.95 4.91 20.70
C SER A 255 6.60 3.41 20.85
N ASP A 256 5.31 3.09 20.97
CA ASP A 256 4.74 1.74 21.04
C ASP A 256 3.40 1.72 20.28
N ILE A 257 2.85 0.55 19.97
CA ILE A 257 1.63 0.41 19.17
C ILE A 257 0.43 0.16 20.09
N PRO A 258 -0.45 1.17 20.30
CA PRO A 258 -1.62 1.04 21.18
C PRO A 258 -2.59 -0.04 20.69
N THR A 259 -3.51 -0.43 21.56
CA THR A 259 -4.62 -1.31 21.20
C THR A 259 -5.46 -0.65 20.08
N PRO A 260 -5.72 -1.36 18.97
CA PRO A 260 -6.43 -0.76 17.84
C PRO A 260 -7.88 -0.41 18.21
N PRO A 261 -8.34 0.83 17.96
CA PRO A 261 -9.69 1.24 18.33
C PRO A 261 -10.76 0.64 17.40
N GLY A 262 -11.96 0.51 17.96
CA GLY A 262 -13.15 -0.07 17.32
C GLY A 262 -13.85 -1.06 18.25
N ARG A 263 -15.03 -1.54 17.86
CA ARG A 263 -15.76 -2.58 18.60
C ARG A 263 -15.86 -3.86 17.75
N PRO A 264 -15.88 -5.06 18.37
CA PRO A 264 -16.41 -6.23 17.70
C PRO A 264 -17.86 -5.93 17.30
N ASN A 265 -18.21 -6.19 16.03
CA ASN A 265 -19.62 -6.19 15.65
C ASN A 265 -20.32 -7.14 16.63
N LYS A 266 -21.38 -6.67 17.31
CA LYS A 266 -22.21 -7.53 18.15
C LYS A 266 -22.55 -8.76 17.31
N LEU A 267 -22.03 -9.92 17.71
CA LEU A 267 -22.58 -11.21 17.29
C LEU A 267 -24.08 -11.06 17.55
N LYS A 268 -24.90 -11.15 16.50
CA LYS A 268 -26.33 -11.32 16.71
C LYS A 268 -26.44 -12.63 17.49
N HIS A 269 -26.73 -12.54 18.78
CA HIS A 269 -27.21 -13.68 19.55
C HIS A 269 -28.43 -14.22 18.81
N SER A 270 -28.23 -15.28 18.03
CA SER A 270 -29.28 -16.24 17.76
C SER A 270 -29.20 -17.26 18.87
N ASP A 271 -29.65 -16.87 20.07
CA ASP A 271 -29.99 -17.84 21.10
C ASP A 271 -31.50 -17.87 21.22
N ALA A 272 -32.00 -19.00 20.76
CA ALA A 272 -33.22 -19.66 21.15
C ALA A 272 -33.75 -19.22 22.53
N GLY A 273 -34.89 -18.52 22.51
CA GLY A 273 -35.85 -18.56 23.60
C GLY A 273 -36.90 -19.61 23.27
N ASN A 274 -36.62 -20.86 23.64
CA ASN A 274 -37.64 -21.87 23.88
C ASN A 274 -38.13 -21.68 25.33
N CYS A 275 -39.41 -21.99 25.58
CA CYS A 275 -40.20 -21.84 26.83
C CYS A 275 -40.75 -20.42 27.08
N ALA A 276 -42.02 -20.17 27.39
CA ALA A 276 -43.21 -21.00 27.70
C ALA A 276 -44.47 -20.16 27.30
N ASP A 277 -45.71 -20.65 27.18
CA ASP A 277 -46.58 -21.10 28.27
C ASP A 277 -47.98 -21.52 27.73
N VAL A 278 -48.54 -22.56 28.38
CA VAL A 278 -49.96 -22.99 28.50
C VAL A 278 -50.74 -23.44 27.27
#